data_AF-A0A383CWF3-F1
#
_entry.id   AF-A0A383CWF3-F1
#
_cell.length_a   1.000
_cell.length_b   1.000
_cell.length_c   1.000
_cell.angle_alpha   90.00
_cell.angle_beta   90.00
_cell.angle_gamma   90.00
#
_symmetry.space_group_name_H-M   'P 1'
#
loop_
_entity.id
_entity.type
_entity.pdbx_description
1 polymer ?
#
loop_
_entity_poly.entity_id
_entity_poly.type
_entity_poly.pdbx_seq_one_letter_code
_entity_poly.pdbx_strand_id
1 'polypeptide(L)'
;ETDETPRDTVLPVLHMFEGDIPTSLGELTLRLSEQLIEAVEAWRDGRLSEQQAVFLDEFVRADLLPRRLEDLVDLRSLVAEYRLLERDVPVAQRAPGVVEESAPDQPLLVRGSHKNLGDVVPRGYLTAVSNERYPDPGQVRLHLAEAVTASDNPLTSRVAVNRIWRHLFGYGLVRTVDNFGRLGDSPSHPELLDYLADGFVNDNYSVKRLIRRLVLTNTYQLSSSASPESTEIDPSNR
;
A
#
# COMPACT_ATOMS: atom_id res chain seq x y z
N GLU A 1 -32.21 23.12 -2.47
CA GLU A 1 -32.14 22.25 -1.29
C GLU A 1 -33.33 21.33 -1.35
N THR A 2 -33.12 20.08 -1.79
CA THR A 2 -34.13 19.03 -1.69
C THR A 2 -34.10 18.51 -0.26
N ASP A 3 -34.95 19.09 0.57
CA ASP A 3 -35.20 18.68 1.95
C ASP A 3 -36.07 17.41 1.97
N GLU A 4 -35.51 16.31 1.48
CA GLU A 4 -36.03 14.98 1.76
C GLU A 4 -35.02 14.28 2.65
N THR A 5 -35.28 14.36 3.96
CA THR A 5 -34.80 13.34 4.90
C THR A 5 -35.08 11.96 4.32
N PRO A 6 -34.19 10.96 4.50
CA PRO A 6 -34.51 9.60 4.12
C PRO A 6 -35.76 9.22 4.93
N ARG A 7 -36.92 9.13 4.27
CA ARG A 7 -38.12 8.62 4.92
C ARG A 7 -37.76 7.20 5.34
N ASP A 8 -37.81 6.93 6.65
CA ASP A 8 -37.81 5.56 7.17
C ASP A 8 -38.77 4.77 6.29
N THR A 9 -38.20 3.80 5.55
CA THR A 9 -38.82 3.07 4.44
C THR A 9 -40.27 2.78 4.77
N VAL A 10 -41.16 3.58 4.19
CA VAL A 10 -42.58 3.48 4.47
C VAL A 10 -43.00 2.10 3.99
N LEU A 11 -43.68 1.36 4.87
CA LEU A 11 -44.04 -0.05 4.74
C LEU A 11 -44.05 -0.58 3.29
N PRO A 12 -43.33 -1.68 2.99
CA PRO A 12 -43.33 -2.38 1.68
C PRO A 12 -44.73 -2.65 1.10
N VAL A 13 -45.72 -2.60 1.97
CA VAL A 13 -47.15 -2.84 1.78
C VAL A 13 -47.87 -1.62 1.15
N LEU A 14 -47.26 -0.43 1.04
CA LEU A 14 -47.96 0.74 0.48
C LEU A 14 -48.41 0.53 -0.98
N HIS A 15 -47.65 -0.21 -1.78
CA HIS A 15 -48.04 -0.59 -3.13
C HIS A 15 -49.30 -1.47 -3.16
N MET A 16 -49.61 -2.17 -2.07
CA MET A 16 -50.82 -2.99 -1.93
C MET A 16 -52.10 -2.17 -1.68
N PHE A 17 -51.95 -0.88 -1.33
CA PHE A 17 -53.06 0.02 -1.03
C PHE A 17 -53.32 1.07 -2.13
N GLU A 18 -52.61 0.99 -3.26
CA GLU A 18 -52.96 1.75 -4.45
C GLU A 18 -54.18 1.10 -5.13
N GLY A 19 -55.39 1.46 -4.69
CA GLY A 19 -56.66 0.98 -5.25
C GLY A 19 -57.73 0.65 -4.21
N ASP A 20 -58.81 -0.02 -4.63
CA ASP A 20 -59.94 -0.39 -3.76
C ASP A 20 -59.49 -1.33 -2.64
N ILE A 21 -59.93 -1.15 -1.40
CA ILE A 21 -59.47 -1.97 -0.27
C ILE A 21 -60.02 -3.41 -0.43
N PRO A 22 -59.17 -4.44 -0.45
CA PRO A 22 -59.64 -5.82 -0.58
C PRO A 22 -60.52 -6.19 0.62
N THR A 23 -61.69 -6.76 0.34
CA THR A 23 -62.71 -7.06 1.35
C THR A 23 -62.66 -8.51 1.84
N SER A 24 -61.84 -9.34 1.20
CA SER A 24 -61.67 -10.75 1.53
C SER A 24 -60.21 -11.20 1.46
N LEU A 25 -59.89 -12.27 2.19
CA LEU A 25 -58.55 -12.89 2.18
C LEU A 25 -58.17 -13.40 0.77
N GLY A 26 -59.14 -13.88 0.00
CA GLY A 26 -58.92 -14.35 -1.38
C GLY A 26 -58.54 -13.21 -2.33
N GLU A 27 -59.23 -12.08 -2.21
CA GLU A 27 -58.95 -10.87 -3.00
C GLU A 27 -57.56 -10.29 -2.67
N LEU A 28 -57.20 -10.28 -1.38
CA LEU A 28 -55.86 -9.88 -0.93
C LEU A 28 -54.77 -10.79 -1.52
N THR A 29 -54.98 -12.11 -1.49
CA THR A 29 -54.00 -13.09 -1.98
C THR A 29 -53.80 -12.97 -3.50
N LEU A 30 -54.89 -12.77 -4.24
CA LEU A 30 -54.84 -12.60 -5.70
C LEU A 30 -54.01 -11.37 -6.08
N ARG A 31 -54.30 -10.21 -5.45
CA ARG A 31 -53.50 -8.99 -5.68
C ARG A 31 -52.04 -9.15 -5.31
N LEU A 32 -51.75 -9.79 -4.17
CA LEU A 32 -50.37 -10.08 -3.77
C LEU A 32 -49.63 -10.90 -4.82
N SER A 33 -50.29 -11.91 -5.39
CA SER A 33 -49.70 -12.74 -6.43
C SER A 33 -49.47 -11.98 -7.75
N GLU A 34 -50.41 -11.14 -8.17
CA GLU A 34 -50.30 -10.33 -9.38
C GLU A 34 -49.13 -9.34 -9.27
N GLN A 35 -49.05 -8.63 -8.14
CA GLN A 35 -47.98 -7.68 -7.88
C GLN A 35 -46.61 -8.34 -7.75
N LEU A 36 -46.56 -9.53 -7.16
CA LEU A 36 -45.32 -10.30 -7.09
C LEU A 36 -44.84 -10.73 -8.48
N ILE A 37 -45.75 -11.20 -9.34
CA ILE A 37 -45.43 -11.59 -10.72
C ILE A 37 -44.95 -10.37 -11.51
N GLU A 38 -45.66 -9.25 -11.43
CA GLU A 38 -45.30 -8.00 -12.11
C GLU A 38 -43.91 -7.51 -11.69
N ALA A 39 -43.61 -7.54 -10.39
CA ALA A 39 -42.29 -7.15 -9.88
C ALA A 39 -41.17 -8.09 -10.38
N VAL A 40 -41.41 -9.41 -10.43
CA VAL A 40 -40.44 -10.38 -10.96
C VAL A 40 -40.21 -10.17 -12.46
N GLU A 41 -41.26 -9.89 -13.23
CA GLU A 41 -41.15 -9.59 -14.67
C GLU A 41 -40.41 -8.27 -14.92
N ALA A 42 -40.70 -7.23 -14.14
CA ALA A 42 -39.99 -5.96 -14.19
C ALA A 42 -38.51 -6.12 -13.83
N TRP A 43 -38.18 -6.96 -12.85
CA TRP A 43 -36.78 -7.29 -12.51
C TRP A 43 -36.08 -8.00 -13.65
N ARG A 44 -36.70 -9.04 -14.24
CA ARG A 44 -36.15 -9.78 -15.38
C ARG A 44 -35.86 -8.86 -16.57
N ASP A 45 -36.71 -7.87 -16.80
CA ASP A 45 -36.60 -6.98 -17.95
C ASP A 45 -35.75 -5.72 -17.66
N GLY A 46 -35.15 -5.60 -16.46
CA GLY A 46 -34.31 -4.47 -16.07
C GLY A 46 -35.06 -3.15 -15.86
N ARG A 47 -36.38 -3.22 -15.61
CA ARG A 47 -37.29 -2.07 -15.41
C ARG A 47 -37.78 -1.92 -13.97
N LEU A 48 -37.09 -2.56 -13.02
CA LEU A 48 -37.52 -2.61 -11.62
C LEU A 48 -37.52 -1.22 -10.98
N SER A 49 -38.65 -0.82 -10.39
CA SER A 49 -38.73 0.41 -9.59
C SER A 49 -38.16 0.19 -8.18
N GLU A 50 -37.79 1.28 -7.49
CA GLU A 50 -37.33 1.22 -6.10
C GLU A 50 -38.38 0.57 -5.17
N GLN A 51 -39.66 0.84 -5.41
CA GLN A 51 -40.76 0.28 -4.63
C GLN A 51 -40.92 -1.23 -4.86
N GLN A 52 -40.85 -1.68 -6.11
CA GLN A 52 -40.90 -3.11 -6.45
C GLN A 52 -39.68 -3.85 -5.90
N ALA A 53 -38.50 -3.21 -5.85
CA ALA A 53 -37.30 -3.79 -5.26
C ALA A 53 -37.46 -4.02 -3.74
N VAL A 54 -37.99 -3.03 -3.01
CA VAL A 54 -38.30 -3.17 -1.58
C VAL A 54 -39.36 -4.24 -1.34
N PHE A 55 -40.39 -4.30 -2.19
CA PHE A 55 -41.44 -5.32 -2.11
C PHE A 55 -40.87 -6.74 -2.29
N LEU A 56 -40.04 -6.98 -3.32
CA LEU A 56 -39.40 -8.27 -3.53
C LEU A 56 -38.45 -8.66 -2.39
N ASP A 57 -37.64 -7.72 -1.89
CA ASP A 57 -36.71 -7.97 -0.78
C ASP A 57 -37.44 -8.47 0.48
N GLU A 58 -38.66 -7.99 0.73
CA GLU A 58 -39.44 -8.38 1.89
C GLU A 58 -40.05 -9.78 1.76
N PHE A 59 -40.49 -10.15 0.56
CA PHE A 59 -40.88 -11.54 0.27
C PHE A 59 -39.71 -12.52 0.42
N VAL A 60 -38.50 -12.09 0.02
CA VAL A 60 -37.27 -12.83 0.26
C VAL A 60 -37.00 -12.92 1.76
N ARG A 61 -36.99 -11.81 2.51
CA ARG A 61 -36.73 -11.79 3.96
C ARG A 61 -37.71 -12.65 4.76
N ALA A 62 -38.99 -12.61 4.39
CA ALA A 62 -40.08 -13.36 5.00
C ALA A 62 -40.09 -14.87 4.65
N ASP A 63 -39.12 -15.35 3.86
CA ASP A 63 -39.05 -16.75 3.39
C ASP A 63 -40.23 -17.18 2.51
N LEU A 64 -40.92 -16.22 1.89
CA LEU A 64 -42.04 -16.46 0.98
C LEU A 64 -41.56 -16.74 -0.45
N LEU A 65 -40.30 -16.41 -0.76
CA LEU A 65 -39.62 -16.80 -1.98
C LEU A 65 -38.49 -17.80 -1.68
N PRO A 66 -38.23 -18.77 -2.57
CA PRO A 66 -37.16 -19.74 -2.39
C PRO A 66 -35.80 -19.04 -2.35
N ARG A 67 -35.09 -19.16 -1.23
CA ARG A 67 -33.76 -18.57 -1.01
C ARG A 67 -32.63 -19.59 -1.05
N ARG A 68 -32.95 -20.86 -0.84
CA ARG A 68 -31.96 -21.91 -0.79
C ARG A 68 -31.80 -22.49 -2.17
N LEU A 69 -30.56 -22.72 -2.56
CA LEU A 69 -30.22 -23.41 -3.79
C LEU A 69 -30.80 -24.84 -3.82
N GLU A 70 -31.14 -25.38 -2.65
CA GLU A 70 -31.81 -26.66 -2.52
C GLU A 70 -33.19 -26.67 -3.17
N ASP A 71 -33.93 -25.57 -3.01
CA ASP A 71 -35.30 -25.37 -3.50
C ASP A 71 -35.33 -24.90 -4.97
N LEU A 72 -34.17 -24.51 -5.51
CA LEU A 72 -33.99 -23.93 -6.85
C LEU A 72 -33.24 -24.88 -7.78
N VAL A 73 -33.87 -26.00 -8.11
CA VAL A 73 -33.26 -27.11 -8.90
C VAL A 73 -32.68 -26.61 -10.22
N ASP A 74 -33.39 -25.75 -10.93
CA ASP A 74 -32.98 -25.23 -12.24
C ASP A 74 -31.78 -24.26 -12.17
N LEU A 75 -31.58 -23.60 -11.02
CA LEU A 75 -30.47 -22.65 -10.83
C LEU A 75 -29.19 -23.32 -10.30
N ARG A 76 -29.24 -24.59 -9.90
CA ARG A 76 -28.08 -25.31 -9.36
C ARG A 76 -26.91 -25.36 -10.33
N SER A 77 -27.18 -25.66 -11.60
CA SER A 77 -26.14 -25.74 -12.64
C SER A 77 -25.52 -24.36 -12.91
N LEU A 78 -26.35 -23.32 -13.05
CA LEU A 78 -25.91 -21.95 -13.32
C LEU A 78 -25.10 -21.37 -12.16
N VAL A 79 -25.52 -21.60 -10.91
CA VAL A 79 -24.77 -21.16 -9.73
C VAL A 79 -23.46 -21.92 -9.59
N ALA A 80 -23.42 -23.22 -9.95
CA ALA A 80 -22.18 -23.99 -9.96
C ALA A 80 -21.20 -23.46 -11.02
N GLU A 81 -21.68 -23.14 -12.22
CA GLU A 81 -20.88 -22.52 -13.28
C GLU A 81 -20.35 -21.13 -12.88
N TYR A 82 -21.22 -20.27 -12.33
CA TYR A 82 -20.81 -18.97 -11.80
C TYR A 82 -19.68 -19.11 -10.77
N ARG A 83 -19.79 -20.03 -9.82
CA ARG A 83 -18.77 -20.24 -8.78
C ARG A 83 -17.45 -20.76 -9.35
N LEU A 84 -17.49 -21.56 -10.42
CA LEU A 84 -16.29 -22.00 -11.12
C LEU A 84 -15.58 -20.81 -11.78
N LEU A 85 -16.34 -19.96 -12.49
CA LEU A 85 -15.81 -18.75 -13.13
C LEU A 85 -15.29 -17.74 -12.11
N GLU A 86 -16.00 -17.52 -11.01
CA GLU A 86 -15.60 -16.64 -9.92
C GLU A 86 -14.25 -17.06 -9.32
N ARG A 87 -14.01 -18.36 -9.18
CA ARG A 87 -12.72 -18.90 -8.69
C ARG A 87 -11.57 -18.63 -9.66
N ASP A 88 -11.87 -18.59 -10.96
CA ASP A 88 -10.87 -18.34 -12.00
C ASP A 88 -10.54 -16.85 -12.14
N VAL A 89 -11.32 -15.96 -11.52
CA VAL A 89 -10.99 -14.53 -11.42
C VAL A 89 -9.92 -14.33 -10.34
N PRO A 90 -8.66 -13.98 -10.70
CA PRO A 90 -7.63 -13.75 -9.70
C PRO A 90 -7.98 -12.53 -8.86
N VAL A 91 -7.91 -12.67 -7.54
CA VAL A 91 -8.02 -11.51 -6.63
C VAL A 91 -6.85 -10.58 -6.93
N ALA A 92 -7.15 -9.35 -7.37
CA ALA A 92 -6.13 -8.38 -7.69
C ALA A 92 -5.26 -8.10 -6.46
N GLN A 93 -3.98 -8.48 -6.53
CA GLN A 93 -3.01 -8.11 -5.50
C GLN A 93 -2.75 -6.62 -5.61
N ARG A 94 -3.27 -5.84 -4.67
CA ARG A 94 -3.02 -4.40 -4.59
C ARG A 94 -1.73 -4.17 -3.82
N ALA A 95 -0.82 -3.40 -4.41
CA ALA A 95 0.34 -2.87 -3.71
C ALA A 95 0.15 -1.36 -3.55
N PRO A 96 0.50 -0.77 -2.39
CA PRO A 96 0.57 0.68 -2.26
C PRO A 96 1.57 1.22 -3.29
N GLY A 97 1.08 2.09 -4.17
CA GLY A 97 1.88 2.81 -5.14
C GLY A 97 1.82 4.30 -4.85
N VAL A 98 2.79 5.04 -5.37
CA VAL A 98 2.76 6.50 -5.33
C VAL A 98 2.57 7.00 -6.74
N VAL A 99 1.53 7.82 -6.94
CA VAL A 99 1.33 8.53 -8.19
C VAL A 99 2.16 9.81 -8.14
N GLU A 100 2.96 10.05 -9.18
CA GLU A 100 3.67 11.31 -9.31
C GLU A 100 2.69 12.37 -9.83
N GLU A 101 2.11 13.11 -8.90
CA GLU A 101 1.28 14.27 -9.23
C GLU A 101 2.17 15.49 -9.43
N SER A 102 1.78 16.37 -10.37
CA SER A 102 2.43 17.67 -10.59
C SER A 102 2.27 18.54 -9.36
N ALA A 103 3.12 18.35 -8.36
CA ALA A 103 3.15 19.19 -7.19
C ALA A 103 3.82 20.54 -7.55
N PRO A 104 3.46 21.65 -6.90
CA PRO A 104 4.10 22.95 -7.12
C PRO A 104 5.45 23.05 -6.42
N ASP A 105 6.29 23.99 -6.87
CA ASP A 105 7.47 24.42 -6.12
C ASP A 105 7.06 24.99 -4.76
N GLN A 106 7.91 24.81 -3.75
CA GLN A 106 7.61 25.17 -2.37
C GLN A 106 8.44 26.39 -1.94
N PRO A 107 7.86 27.32 -1.17
CA PRO A 107 8.62 28.44 -0.60
C PRO A 107 9.61 27.93 0.46
N LEU A 108 10.74 28.63 0.57
CA LEU A 108 11.68 28.40 1.66
C LEU A 108 11.01 28.68 3.00
N LEU A 109 10.92 27.67 3.87
CA LEU A 109 10.43 27.87 5.24
C LEU A 109 11.55 28.45 6.09
N VAL A 110 11.51 29.77 6.35
CA VAL A 110 12.56 30.46 7.10
C VAL A 110 12.62 29.91 8.52
N ARG A 111 13.75 29.28 8.86
CA ARG A 111 13.95 28.54 10.13
C ARG A 111 12.94 27.40 10.35
N GLY A 112 12.43 26.80 9.28
CA GLY A 112 11.45 25.71 9.34
C GLY A 112 10.04 26.15 9.78
N SER A 113 9.77 27.45 9.85
CA SER A 113 8.44 27.96 10.22
C SER A 113 7.51 27.94 9.02
N HIS A 114 6.43 27.17 9.11
CA HIS A 114 5.34 27.16 8.11
C HIS A 114 4.62 28.51 7.98
N LYS A 115 4.80 29.44 8.94
CA LYS A 115 4.20 30.78 8.93
C LYS A 115 5.10 31.84 8.29
N ASN A 116 6.38 31.54 8.10
CA ASN A 116 7.35 32.50 7.57
C ASN A 116 7.90 31.98 6.25
N LEU A 117 7.19 32.31 5.17
CA LEU A 117 7.52 31.89 3.81
C LEU A 117 8.52 32.88 3.21
N GLY A 118 9.65 32.37 2.71
CA GLY A 118 10.62 33.10 1.91
C GLY A 118 10.41 32.87 0.40
N ASP A 119 11.48 33.06 -0.37
CA ASP A 119 11.46 32.89 -1.82
C ASP A 119 11.10 31.45 -2.23
N VAL A 120 10.43 31.32 -3.38
CA VAL A 120 10.11 30.02 -3.98
C VAL A 120 11.39 29.29 -4.35
N VAL A 121 11.53 28.05 -3.89
CA VAL A 121 12.68 27.19 -4.20
C VAL A 121 12.27 26.21 -5.30
N PRO A 122 12.87 26.32 -6.50
CA PRO A 122 12.59 25.36 -7.56
C PRO A 122 13.08 23.98 -7.16
N ARG A 123 12.36 22.94 -7.59
CA ARG A 123 12.81 21.55 -7.41
C ARG A 123 14.15 21.31 -8.09
N GLY A 124 14.99 20.55 -7.41
CA GLY A 124 16.30 20.16 -7.90
C GLY A 124 17.00 19.26 -6.90
N TYR A 125 18.21 18.84 -7.25
CA TYR A 125 19.04 18.11 -6.31
C TYR A 125 19.69 19.06 -5.28
N LEU A 126 20.34 18.48 -4.27
CA LEU A 126 21.05 19.25 -3.26
C LEU A 126 22.22 19.99 -3.91
N THR A 127 22.10 21.31 -4.04
CA THR A 127 23.12 22.20 -4.64
C THR A 127 24.48 22.14 -3.94
N ALA A 128 24.51 21.73 -2.68
CA ALA A 128 25.76 21.49 -1.95
C ALA A 128 26.54 20.25 -2.43
N VAL A 129 25.88 19.34 -3.16
CA VAL A 129 26.44 18.09 -3.69
C VAL A 129 26.60 18.17 -5.20
N SER A 130 25.55 18.57 -5.92
CA SER A 130 25.55 18.78 -7.37
C SER A 130 24.58 19.91 -7.72
N ASN A 131 24.94 20.69 -8.74
CA ASN A 131 24.11 21.81 -9.21
C ASN A 131 23.15 21.40 -10.35
N GLU A 132 22.92 20.10 -10.53
CA GLU A 132 21.98 19.58 -11.50
C GLU A 132 20.53 19.94 -11.12
N ARG A 133 19.83 20.51 -12.11
CA ARG A 133 18.38 20.73 -12.02
C ARG A 133 17.68 19.55 -12.68
N TYR A 134 16.60 19.10 -12.07
CA TYR A 134 15.76 18.11 -12.69
C TYR A 134 14.97 18.76 -13.84
N PRO A 135 15.07 18.24 -15.06
CA PRO A 135 14.50 18.89 -16.24
C PRO A 135 12.96 18.82 -16.28
N ASP A 136 12.38 17.79 -15.66
CA ASP A 136 10.92 17.54 -15.65
C ASP A 136 10.35 17.55 -14.22
N PRO A 137 9.50 18.54 -13.86
CA PRO A 137 8.82 18.60 -12.57
C PRO A 137 7.96 17.36 -12.23
N GLY A 138 7.53 16.59 -13.25
CA GLY A 138 6.75 15.36 -13.11
C GLY A 138 7.57 14.08 -12.91
N GLN A 139 8.91 14.16 -12.93
CA GLN A 139 9.80 13.00 -12.76
C GLN A 139 10.86 13.22 -11.67
N VAL A 140 10.63 14.19 -10.79
CA VAL A 140 11.62 14.58 -9.76
C VAL A 140 11.96 13.43 -8.83
N ARG A 141 10.99 12.59 -8.45
CA ARG A 141 11.28 11.44 -7.58
C ARG A 141 12.04 10.35 -8.31
N LEU A 142 11.72 10.12 -9.58
CA LEU A 142 12.46 9.17 -10.42
C LEU A 142 13.91 9.62 -10.53
N HIS A 143 14.16 10.88 -10.90
CA HIS A 143 15.51 11.41 -10.99
C HIS A 143 16.26 11.37 -9.65
N LEU A 144 15.59 11.66 -8.53
CA LEU A 144 16.19 11.51 -7.20
C LEU A 144 16.56 10.05 -6.91
N ALA A 145 15.69 9.10 -7.26
CA ALA A 145 15.96 7.68 -7.08
C ALA A 145 17.14 7.23 -7.94
N GLU A 146 17.18 7.63 -9.22
CA GLU A 146 18.30 7.41 -10.12
C GLU A 146 19.60 7.99 -9.57
N ALA A 147 19.62 9.26 -9.13
CA ALA A 147 20.80 9.91 -8.57
C ALA A 147 21.29 9.26 -7.26
N VAL A 148 20.38 8.81 -6.39
CA VAL A 148 20.74 8.11 -5.15
C VAL A 148 21.27 6.71 -5.44
N THR A 149 20.75 6.03 -6.47
CA THR A 149 21.14 4.66 -6.83
C THR A 149 22.20 4.58 -7.91
N ALA A 150 22.66 5.72 -8.42
CA ALA A 150 23.64 5.80 -9.48
C ALA A 150 24.94 5.10 -9.06
N SER A 151 25.55 4.38 -10.01
CA SER A 151 26.77 3.60 -9.76
C SER A 151 27.98 4.48 -9.44
N ASP A 152 27.97 5.74 -9.86
CA ASP A 152 28.98 6.74 -9.57
C ASP A 152 28.75 7.48 -8.24
N ASN A 153 27.65 7.19 -7.54
CA ASN A 153 27.40 7.69 -6.19
C ASN A 153 28.00 6.76 -5.13
N PRO A 154 29.18 7.08 -4.55
CA PRO A 154 29.86 6.19 -3.62
C PRO A 154 29.19 6.14 -2.23
N LEU A 155 28.29 7.08 -1.92
CA LEU A 155 27.71 7.17 -0.58
C LEU A 155 26.73 6.03 -0.31
N THR A 156 25.91 5.67 -1.30
CA THR A 156 24.87 4.65 -1.14
C THR A 156 25.47 3.29 -0.81
N SER A 157 26.50 2.87 -1.54
CA SER A 157 27.21 1.61 -1.28
C SER A 157 27.96 1.64 0.05
N ARG A 158 28.71 2.70 0.35
CA ARG A 158 29.43 2.85 1.63
C ARG A 158 28.51 2.83 2.85
N VAL A 159 27.39 3.55 2.80
CA VAL A 159 26.39 3.58 3.89
C VAL A 159 25.76 2.20 4.07
N ALA A 160 25.37 1.53 2.98
CA ALA A 160 24.78 0.20 3.04
C ALA A 160 25.75 -0.84 3.63
N VAL A 161 27.01 -0.85 3.15
CA VAL A 161 28.07 -1.73 3.66
C VAL A 161 28.31 -1.49 5.15
N ASN A 162 28.44 -0.23 5.57
CA ASN A 162 28.66 0.08 6.99
C ASN A 162 27.50 -0.35 7.89
N ARG A 163 26.25 -0.23 7.41
CA ARG A 163 25.08 -0.73 8.15
C ARG A 163 25.11 -2.24 8.29
N ILE A 164 25.41 -2.97 7.21
CA ILE A 164 25.53 -4.43 7.24
C ILE A 164 26.69 -4.85 8.15
N TRP A 165 27.85 -4.18 8.04
CA TRP A 165 29.00 -4.41 8.90
C TRP A 165 28.63 -4.22 10.36
N ARG A 166 27.98 -3.10 10.72
CA ARG A 166 27.51 -2.85 12.09
C ARG A 166 26.60 -3.97 12.60
N HIS A 167 25.68 -4.47 11.76
CA HIS A 167 24.79 -5.56 12.18
C HIS A 167 25.53 -6.87 12.45
N LEU A 168 26.64 -7.13 11.78
CA LEU A 168 27.44 -8.36 11.95
C LEU A 168 28.50 -8.23 13.05
N PHE A 169 29.18 -7.09 13.15
CA PHE A 169 30.32 -6.87 14.04
C PHE A 169 29.99 -5.98 15.26
N GLY A 170 28.75 -5.53 15.40
CA GLY A 170 28.27 -4.70 16.52
C GLY A 170 28.49 -3.19 16.33
N TYR A 171 29.65 -2.79 15.83
CA TYR A 171 29.97 -1.40 15.49
C TYR A 171 30.24 -1.23 14.00
N GLY A 172 29.89 -0.07 13.45
CA GLY A 172 30.22 0.27 12.06
C GLY A 172 31.69 0.69 11.91
N LEU A 173 32.24 0.51 10.71
CA LEU A 173 33.52 1.12 10.29
C LEU A 173 33.47 2.65 10.43
N VAL A 174 32.29 3.24 10.21
CA VAL A 174 31.91 4.59 10.62
C VAL A 174 30.90 4.47 11.76
N ARG A 175 31.25 4.94 12.96
CA ARG A 175 30.39 4.82 14.16
C ARG A 175 29.13 5.66 14.05
N THR A 176 29.22 6.83 13.43
CA THR A 176 28.06 7.66 13.09
C THR A 176 27.35 7.12 11.85
N VAL A 177 26.63 6.00 12.01
CA VAL A 177 26.00 5.26 10.91
C VAL A 177 25.03 6.11 10.08
N ASP A 178 24.43 7.14 10.68
CA ASP A 178 23.49 8.05 10.03
C ASP A 178 24.13 9.37 9.58
N ASN A 179 25.44 9.56 9.79
CA ASN A 179 26.17 10.76 9.38
C ASN A 179 27.52 10.39 8.76
N PHE A 180 27.54 10.33 7.42
CA PHE A 180 28.74 10.10 6.60
C PHE A 180 29.38 11.40 6.09
N GLY A 181 28.89 12.55 6.56
CA GLY A 181 29.40 13.87 6.18
C GLY A 181 30.53 14.37 7.10
N ARG A 182 30.91 15.64 6.94
CA ARG A 182 31.96 16.29 7.76
C ARG A 182 31.67 16.31 9.27
N LEU A 183 30.41 16.18 9.66
CA LEU A 183 29.97 16.13 11.05
C LEU A 183 29.98 14.71 11.62
N GLY A 184 30.23 13.71 10.78
CA GLY A 184 30.36 12.31 11.17
C GLY A 184 31.80 11.94 11.54
N ASP A 185 31.95 10.76 12.14
CA ASP A 185 33.25 10.17 12.40
C ASP A 185 33.93 9.75 11.10
N SER A 186 35.27 9.84 11.07
CA SER A 186 36.03 9.25 9.97
C SER A 186 36.00 7.71 10.05
N PRO A 187 35.98 7.00 8.90
CA PRO A 187 36.06 5.54 8.89
C PRO A 187 37.32 5.06 9.61
N SER A 188 37.21 4.03 10.45
CA SER A 188 38.38 3.41 11.09
C SER A 188 39.29 2.76 10.06
N HIS A 189 38.70 2.12 9.04
CA HIS A 189 39.41 1.43 7.96
C HIS A 189 38.83 1.89 6.61
N PRO A 190 39.27 3.04 6.06
CA PRO A 190 38.67 3.62 4.85
C PRO A 190 38.89 2.74 3.61
N GLU A 191 40.07 2.15 3.44
CA GLU A 191 40.38 1.27 2.31
C GLU A 191 39.52 0.00 2.31
N LEU A 192 39.25 -0.56 3.49
CA LEU A 192 38.36 -1.71 3.65
C LEU A 192 36.92 -1.36 3.29
N LEU A 193 36.44 -0.21 3.75
CA LEU A 193 35.11 0.27 3.42
C LEU A 193 34.94 0.45 1.91
N ASP A 194 35.94 1.02 1.24
CA ASP A 194 35.95 1.23 -0.21
C ASP A 194 35.97 -0.08 -0.98
N TYR A 195 36.85 -1.01 -0.58
CA TYR A 195 36.90 -2.35 -1.18
C TYR A 195 35.56 -3.09 -1.07
N LEU A 196 34.92 -3.04 0.10
CA LEU A 196 33.62 -3.67 0.32
C LEU A 196 32.49 -2.96 -0.44
N ALA A 197 32.52 -1.63 -0.53
CA ALA A 197 31.55 -0.83 -1.28
C ALA A 197 31.62 -1.12 -2.79
N ASP A 198 32.82 -1.13 -3.36
CA ASP A 198 33.03 -1.45 -4.78
C ASP A 198 32.62 -2.90 -5.07
N GLY A 199 32.99 -3.83 -4.19
CA GLY A 199 32.56 -5.22 -4.27
C GLY A 199 31.04 -5.38 -4.20
N PHE A 200 30.37 -4.56 -3.39
CA PHE A 200 28.90 -4.58 -3.26
C PHE A 200 28.20 -4.09 -4.52
N VAL A 201 28.72 -3.03 -5.15
CA VAL A 201 28.24 -2.53 -6.45
C VAL A 201 28.44 -3.60 -7.54
N ASN A 202 29.63 -4.19 -7.63
CA ASN A 202 29.96 -5.24 -8.60
C ASN A 202 29.11 -6.53 -8.42
N ASP A 203 28.65 -6.80 -7.20
CA ASP A 203 27.73 -7.90 -6.87
C ASP A 203 26.23 -7.53 -7.06
N ASN A 204 25.93 -6.45 -7.80
CA ASN A 204 24.57 -5.93 -8.02
C ASN A 204 23.81 -5.67 -6.72
N TYR A 205 24.48 -5.06 -5.73
CA TYR A 205 23.90 -4.71 -4.43
C TYR A 205 23.31 -5.92 -3.67
N SER A 206 23.85 -7.13 -3.91
CA SER A 206 23.36 -8.35 -3.27
C SER A 206 23.75 -8.44 -1.79
N VAL A 207 22.81 -8.10 -0.92
CA VAL A 207 22.99 -8.17 0.55
C VAL A 207 23.43 -9.57 1.00
N LYS A 208 22.84 -10.63 0.42
CA LYS A 208 23.18 -12.02 0.76
C LYS A 208 24.65 -12.36 0.44
N ARG A 209 25.16 -11.89 -0.71
CA ARG A 209 26.56 -12.15 -1.10
C ARG A 209 27.52 -11.40 -0.20
N LEU A 210 27.22 -10.14 0.12
CA LEU A 210 28.03 -9.35 1.03
C LEU A 210 28.08 -9.99 2.43
N ILE A 211 26.93 -10.35 3.00
CA ILE A 211 26.87 -11.05 4.30
C ILE A 211 27.69 -12.34 4.24
N ARG A 212 27.50 -13.17 3.20
CA ARG A 212 28.28 -14.40 3.02
C ARG A 212 29.77 -14.13 3.00
N ARG A 213 30.22 -13.10 2.28
CA ARG A 213 31.64 -12.71 2.21
C ARG A 213 32.16 -12.34 3.60
N LEU A 214 31.41 -11.54 4.35
CA LEU A 214 31.79 -11.09 5.70
C LEU A 214 31.86 -12.25 6.70
N VAL A 215 30.86 -13.13 6.76
CA VAL A 215 30.84 -14.24 7.74
C VAL A 215 31.86 -15.35 7.45
N LEU A 216 32.35 -15.43 6.20
CA LEU A 216 33.43 -16.34 5.81
C LEU A 216 34.82 -15.77 6.04
N THR A 217 34.94 -14.51 6.50
CA THR A 217 36.24 -13.94 6.85
C THR A 217 36.78 -14.55 8.14
N ASN A 218 38.11 -14.68 8.23
CA ASN A 218 38.77 -15.01 9.50
C ASN A 218 38.37 -14.01 10.60
N THR A 219 38.26 -12.72 10.27
CA THR A 219 37.88 -11.66 11.20
C THR A 219 36.53 -11.90 11.88
N TYR A 220 35.54 -12.45 11.17
CA TYR A 220 34.24 -12.79 11.77
C TYR A 220 34.28 -14.08 12.58
N GLN A 221 35.17 -15.00 12.23
CA GLN A 221 35.31 -16.31 12.89
C GLN A 221 36.23 -16.29 14.11
N LEU A 222 36.94 -15.18 14.35
CA LEU A 222 37.76 -15.00 15.54
C LEU A 222 36.89 -14.95 16.81
N SER A 223 37.43 -15.50 17.90
CA SER A 223 36.81 -15.39 19.23
C SER A 223 36.74 -13.93 19.66
N SER A 224 35.57 -13.48 20.10
CA SER A 224 35.36 -12.11 20.61
C SER A 224 35.62 -11.97 22.12
N SER A 225 36.21 -12.98 22.76
CA SER A 225 36.53 -12.94 24.18
C SER A 225 37.76 -12.05 24.40
N ALA A 226 37.54 -10.82 24.87
CA ALA A 226 38.60 -9.89 25.23
C ALA A 226 39.42 -10.45 26.41
N SER A 227 40.75 -10.50 26.28
CA SER A 227 41.64 -10.75 27.41
C SER A 227 41.75 -9.48 28.28
N PRO A 228 42.12 -9.62 29.56
CA PRO A 228 42.38 -8.47 30.43
C PRO A 228 43.41 -7.50 29.79
N GLU A 229 44.47 -8.02 29.17
CA GLU A 229 45.48 -7.17 28.52
C GLU A 229 44.92 -6.43 27.31
N SER A 230 44.07 -7.07 26.50
CA SER A 230 43.46 -6.41 25.33
C SER A 230 42.52 -5.27 25.72
N THR A 231 41.87 -5.37 26.89
CA THR A 231 40.95 -4.34 27.40
C THR A 231 41.72 -3.15 27.99
N GLU A 232 42.92 -3.36 28.52
CA GLU A 232 43.80 -2.27 28.97
C GLU A 232 44.43 -1.51 27.79
N ILE A 233 44.80 -2.22 26.71
CA ILE A 233 45.40 -1.62 25.52
C ILE A 233 44.35 -0.86 24.71
N ASP A 234 43.16 -1.44 24.55
CA ASP A 234 42.07 -0.82 23.82
C ASP A 234 40.69 -1.14 24.43
N PRO A 235 40.29 -0.37 25.44
CA PRO A 235 39.00 -0.56 26.11
C PRO A 235 37.81 -0.29 25.17
N SER A 236 38.04 0.31 24.01
CA SER A 236 37.01 0.67 23.05
C SER A 236 36.93 -0.24 21.83
N ASN A 237 37.84 -1.21 21.71
CA ASN A 237 37.98 -2.18 20.62
C ASN A 237 37.85 -1.51 19.22
N ARG A 238 38.84 -0.70 18.87
CA ARG A 238 38.96 0.17 17.71
C ARG A 238 40.08 -0.24 16.75
#